data_AF-A0A9P2IRX1-F1
#
_entry.id   AF-A0A9P2IRX1-F1
#
_cell.length_a   1.000
_cell.length_b   1.000
_cell.length_c   1.000
_cell.angle_alpha   90.00
_cell.angle_beta   90.00
_cell.angle_gamma   90.00
#
_symmetry.space_group_name_H-M   'P 1'
#
loop_
_entity.id
_entity.type
_entity.pdbx_description
1 polymer ?
#
loop_
_entity_poly.entity_id
_entity_poly.type
_entity_poly.pdbx_seq_one_letter_code
_entity_poly.pdbx_strand_id
1 'polypeptide(L)'
;PFGALTGRVVGGVLGGMIASAVSGKIAGALVEEDRVKILAMIQEQVTWLAGSFLLTGHEIENLNENLARVIDQNALEIIFAAGIQQRAATNMLIKPLVVSIIRQRPVMEYDASHLGNMVNRLEEALPPELPA
;
A
#
# COMPACT_ATOMS: atom_id res chain seq x y z
N PRO A 1 -6.49 -14.01 -10.37
CA PRO A 1 -7.31 -14.04 -9.13
C PRO A 1 -6.79 -13.16 -7.96
N PHE A 2 -5.49 -12.83 -7.89
CA PHE A 2 -4.91 -12.04 -6.78
C PHE A 2 -5.24 -10.52 -6.79
N GLY A 3 -5.63 -9.96 -7.93
CA GLY A 3 -6.00 -8.54 -8.04
C GLY A 3 -7.33 -8.17 -7.35
N ALA A 4 -8.30 -9.09 -7.31
CA ALA A 4 -9.61 -8.83 -6.74
C ALA A 4 -9.61 -8.88 -5.19
N LEU A 5 -8.80 -9.76 -4.59
CA LEU A 5 -8.65 -9.85 -3.13
C LEU A 5 -7.88 -8.64 -2.58
N THR A 6 -6.75 -8.30 -3.21
CA THR A 6 -5.95 -7.13 -2.83
C THR A 6 -6.75 -5.83 -2.99
N GLY A 7 -7.51 -5.68 -4.09
CA GLY A 7 -8.36 -4.52 -4.32
C GLY A 7 -9.49 -4.36 -3.29
N ARG A 8 -10.09 -5.46 -2.80
CA ARG A 8 -11.14 -5.40 -1.77
C ARG A 8 -10.60 -5.04 -0.39
N VAL A 9 -9.46 -5.60 0.01
CA VAL A 9 -8.84 -5.32 1.31
C VAL A 9 -8.38 -3.87 1.36
N VAL A 10 -7.66 -3.40 0.33
CA VAL A 10 -7.20 -2.02 0.24
C VAL A 10 -8.38 -1.05 0.14
N GLY A 11 -9.40 -1.37 -0.65
CA GLY A 11 -10.59 -0.53 -0.82
C GLY A 11 -11.43 -0.37 0.46
N GLY A 12 -11.62 -1.45 1.22
CA GLY A 12 -12.38 -1.41 2.47
C GLY A 12 -11.65 -0.67 3.60
N VAL A 13 -10.35 -0.95 3.75
CA VAL A 13 -9.52 -0.38 4.81
C VAL A 13 -9.27 1.12 4.56
N LEU A 14 -8.82 1.50 3.35
CA LEU A 14 -8.59 2.91 3.00
C LEU A 14 -9.90 3.70 2.84
N GLY A 15 -10.99 3.06 2.40
CA GLY A 15 -12.30 3.70 2.32
C GLY A 15 -12.78 4.21 3.68
N GLY A 16 -12.50 3.46 4.76
CA GLY A 16 -12.77 3.89 6.14
C GLY A 16 -11.96 5.11 6.57
N MET A 17 -10.68 5.18 6.17
CA MET A 17 -9.83 6.33 6.46
C MET A 17 -10.32 7.62 5.79
N ILE A 18 -10.66 7.54 4.50
CA ILE A 18 -11.12 8.70 3.73
C ILE A 18 -12.41 9.24 4.35
N ALA A 19 -13.39 8.36 4.60
CA ALA A 19 -14.63 8.72 5.26
C ALA A 19 -14.42 9.40 6.63
N SER A 20 -13.39 8.96 7.37
CA SER A 20 -13.03 9.56 8.66
C SER A 20 -12.39 10.94 8.51
N ALA A 21 -11.53 11.12 7.50
CA ALA A 21 -10.83 12.38 7.26
C ALA A 21 -11.74 13.49 6.71
N VAL A 22 -12.74 13.17 5.87
CA VAL A 22 -13.77 14.15 5.43
C VAL A 22 -14.73 14.55 6.56
N SER A 23 -15.02 13.67 7.52
CA SER A 23 -15.88 14.02 8.66
C SER A 23 -15.25 15.03 9.65
N GLY A 24 -13.97 15.38 9.49
CA GLY A 24 -13.25 16.31 10.36
C GLY A 24 -13.70 17.77 10.17
N LYS A 25 -13.76 18.54 11.27
CA LYS A 25 -14.15 19.96 11.25
C LYS A 25 -13.37 20.76 10.20
N ILE A 26 -14.07 21.62 9.47
CA ILE A 26 -13.49 22.57 8.51
C ILE A 26 -12.84 23.69 9.32
N ALA A 27 -11.52 23.65 9.45
CA ALA A 27 -10.72 24.73 10.00
C ALA A 27 -9.51 24.90 9.09
N GLY A 28 -9.46 25.98 8.30
CA GLY A 28 -8.31 26.29 7.45
C GLY A 28 -8.67 26.69 6.01
N ALA A 29 -7.62 26.91 5.21
CA ALA A 29 -7.69 27.30 3.80
C ALA A 29 -8.14 26.15 2.86
N LEU A 30 -8.30 24.94 3.40
CA LEU A 30 -8.67 23.74 2.67
C LEU A 30 -10.20 23.58 2.63
N VAL A 31 -10.78 23.65 1.44
CA VAL A 31 -12.20 23.38 1.19
C VAL A 31 -12.46 21.87 1.18
N GLU A 32 -13.66 21.45 1.58
CA GLU A 32 -14.06 20.04 1.64
C GLU A 32 -13.84 19.31 0.31
N GLU A 33 -14.11 19.96 -0.82
CA GLU A 33 -13.91 19.38 -2.15
C GLU A 33 -12.43 19.07 -2.45
N ASP A 34 -11.54 19.99 -2.09
CA ASP A 34 -10.10 19.81 -2.30
C ASP A 34 -9.53 18.75 -1.35
N ARG A 35 -10.08 18.67 -0.13
CA ARG A 35 -9.77 17.59 0.80
C ARG A 35 -10.11 16.23 0.21
N VAL A 36 -11.30 16.06 -0.37
CA VAL A 36 -11.72 14.82 -1.05
C VAL A 36 -10.76 14.46 -2.19
N LYS A 37 -10.36 15.43 -3.02
CA LYS A 37 -9.42 15.21 -4.13
C LYS A 37 -8.05 14.73 -3.63
N ILE A 38 -7.51 15.35 -2.57
CA ILE A 38 -6.22 14.97 -2.00
C ILE A 38 -6.30 13.57 -1.37
N LEU A 39 -7.36 13.28 -0.63
CA LEU A 39 -7.59 11.95 -0.04
C LEU A 39 -7.73 10.87 -1.12
N ALA A 40 -8.43 11.15 -2.22
CA ALA A 40 -8.52 10.24 -3.36
C ALA A 40 -7.15 10.00 -4.01
N MET A 41 -6.32 11.05 -4.14
CA MET A 41 -4.96 10.92 -4.66
C MET A 41 -4.07 10.06 -3.75
N ILE A 42 -4.19 10.23 -2.43
CA ILE A 42 -3.49 9.38 -1.44
C ILE A 42 -3.95 7.92 -1.60
N GLN A 43 -5.26 7.68 -1.69
CA GLN A 43 -5.82 6.34 -1.86
C GLN A 43 -5.32 5.65 -3.13
N GLU A 44 -5.32 6.37 -4.25
CA GLU A 44 -4.81 5.87 -5.53
C GLU A 44 -3.34 5.46 -5.39
N GLN A 45 -2.52 6.33 -4.80
CA GLN A 45 -1.10 6.07 -4.62
C GLN A 45 -0.83 4.87 -3.71
N VAL A 46 -1.55 4.75 -2.59
CA VAL A 46 -1.44 3.61 -1.68
C VAL A 46 -1.89 2.32 -2.37
N THR A 47 -2.98 2.36 -3.13
CA THR A 47 -3.51 1.21 -3.86
C THR A 47 -2.52 0.73 -4.92
N TRP A 48 -1.96 1.65 -5.67
CA TRP A 48 -0.94 1.35 -6.67
C TRP A 48 0.31 0.72 -6.02
N LEU A 49 0.78 1.26 -4.90
CA LEU A 49 1.93 0.73 -4.18
C LEU A 49 1.64 -0.66 -3.58
N ALA A 50 0.45 -0.85 -2.99
CA ALA A 50 0.04 -2.11 -2.40
C ALA A 50 0.01 -3.24 -3.45
N GLY A 51 -0.51 -2.94 -4.65
CA GLY A 51 -0.48 -3.87 -5.78
C GLY A 51 0.93 -4.11 -6.30
N SER A 52 1.74 -3.04 -6.44
CA SER A 52 3.09 -3.13 -7.00
C SER A 52 4.04 -3.95 -6.15
N PHE A 53 3.91 -3.88 -4.83
CA PHE A 53 4.76 -4.62 -3.88
C PHE A 53 4.13 -5.91 -3.35
N LEU A 54 2.94 -6.27 -3.86
CA LEU A 54 2.17 -7.42 -3.43
C LEU A 54 2.04 -7.43 -1.90
N LEU A 55 1.57 -6.33 -1.32
CA LEU A 55 1.37 -6.24 0.11
C LEU A 55 0.34 -7.29 0.56
N THR A 56 0.67 -8.00 1.63
CA THR A 56 -0.23 -8.93 2.30
C THR A 56 -1.32 -8.18 3.07
N GLY A 57 -2.39 -8.86 3.47
CA GLY A 57 -3.46 -8.26 4.26
C GLY A 57 -2.94 -7.59 5.55
N HIS A 58 -2.03 -8.26 6.26
CA HIS A 58 -1.42 -7.72 7.47
C HIS A 58 -0.55 -6.48 7.20
N GLU A 59 0.21 -6.46 6.10
CA GLU A 59 1.00 -5.28 5.70
C GLU A 59 0.10 -4.10 5.34
N ILE A 60 -1.07 -4.35 4.75
CA ILE A 60 -2.07 -3.31 4.44
C ILE A 60 -2.70 -2.75 5.72
N GLU A 61 -3.01 -3.60 6.70
CA GLU A 61 -3.53 -3.16 8.01
C GLU A 61 -2.50 -2.29 8.76
N ASN A 62 -1.25 -2.74 8.82
CA ASN A 62 -0.16 -1.96 9.42
C ASN A 62 0.06 -0.63 8.67
N LEU A 63 0.01 -0.65 7.34
CA LEU A 63 0.08 0.57 6.53
C LEU A 63 -1.05 1.53 6.88
N ASN A 64 -2.27 1.03 6.99
CA ASN A 64 -3.45 1.82 7.32
C ASN A 64 -3.34 2.49 8.70
N GLU A 65 -2.89 1.76 9.72
CA GLU A 65 -2.66 2.35 11.05
C GLU A 65 -1.64 3.48 11.02
N ASN A 66 -0.57 3.32 10.24
CA ASN A 66 0.46 4.36 10.10
C ASN A 66 -0.05 5.54 9.26
N LEU A 67 -0.80 5.28 8.19
CA LEU A 67 -1.42 6.33 7.38
C LEU A 67 -2.40 7.15 8.23
N ALA A 68 -3.23 6.54 9.07
CA ALA A 68 -4.18 7.26 9.91
C ALA A 68 -3.52 8.23 10.91
N ARG A 69 -2.25 7.97 11.27
CA ARG A 69 -1.46 8.87 12.12
C ARG A 69 -0.78 10.00 11.34
N VAL A 70 -0.45 9.77 10.06
CA VAL A 70 0.30 10.71 9.23
C VAL A 70 -0.62 11.61 8.40
N ILE A 71 -1.79 11.11 7.99
CA ILE A 71 -2.78 11.85 7.20
C ILE A 71 -3.72 12.59 8.14
N ASP A 72 -3.21 13.65 8.74
CA ASP A 72 -3.97 14.62 9.54
C ASP A 72 -4.30 15.89 8.73
N GLN A 73 -5.01 16.84 9.35
CA GLN A 73 -5.37 18.11 8.69
C GLN A 73 -4.13 18.86 8.19
N ASN A 74 -3.03 18.86 8.94
CA ASN A 74 -1.81 19.56 8.58
C ASN A 74 -1.14 18.93 7.35
N ALA A 75 -1.07 17.61 7.27
CA ALA A 75 -0.58 16.91 6.08
C ALA A 75 -1.40 17.23 4.83
N LEU A 76 -2.74 17.27 4.97
CA LEU A 76 -3.64 17.63 3.87
C LEU A 76 -3.43 19.09 3.42
N GLU A 77 -3.23 20.02 4.35
CA GLU A 77 -2.91 21.41 4.03
C GLU A 77 -1.55 21.58 3.36
N ILE A 78 -0.53 20.83 3.80
CA ILE A 78 0.80 20.82 3.15
C ILE A 78 0.69 20.33 1.71
N ILE A 79 -0.07 19.26 1.47
CA ILE A 79 -0.29 18.75 0.12
C ILE A 79 -1.05 19.80 -0.70
N PHE A 80 -2.13 20.36 -0.15
CA PHE A 80 -2.92 21.38 -0.83
C PHE A 80 -2.07 22.59 -1.25
N ALA A 81 -1.26 23.11 -0.32
CA ALA A 81 -0.36 24.25 -0.54
C ALA A 81 0.72 23.97 -1.60
N ALA A 82 1.05 22.70 -1.87
CA ALA A 82 1.98 22.33 -2.94
C ALA A 82 1.44 22.60 -4.36
N GLY A 83 0.13 22.88 -4.51
CA GLY A 83 -0.48 23.25 -5.78
C GLY A 83 -0.20 22.22 -6.89
N ILE A 84 0.52 22.63 -7.95
CA ILE A 84 0.89 21.75 -9.08
C ILE A 84 1.72 20.54 -8.60
N GLN A 85 2.44 20.67 -7.49
CA GLN A 85 3.27 19.61 -6.92
C GLN A 85 2.54 18.71 -5.91
N GLN A 86 1.22 18.78 -5.79
CA GLN A 86 0.41 17.91 -4.92
C GLN A 86 0.78 16.42 -5.06
N ARG A 87 0.92 15.92 -6.29
CA ARG A 87 1.35 14.52 -6.52
C ARG A 87 2.74 14.22 -5.96
N ALA A 88 3.67 15.16 -6.06
CA ALA A 88 5.01 15.00 -5.52
C ALA A 88 4.99 15.03 -3.98
N ALA A 89 4.24 15.97 -3.37
CA ALA A 89 4.05 16.05 -1.92
C ALA A 89 3.41 14.77 -1.35
N THR A 90 2.34 14.28 -1.99
CA THR A 90 1.73 12.98 -1.64
C THR A 90 2.76 11.86 -1.75
N ASN A 91 3.54 11.80 -2.83
CA ASN A 91 4.55 10.76 -2.99
C ASN A 91 5.66 10.80 -1.93
N MET A 92 6.07 12.00 -1.50
CA MET A 92 7.07 12.17 -0.44
C MET A 92 6.56 11.66 0.91
N LEU A 93 5.26 11.74 1.17
CA LEU A 93 4.66 11.22 2.39
C LEU A 93 4.42 9.70 2.33
N ILE A 94 3.86 9.21 1.21
CA ILE A 94 3.37 7.84 1.12
C ILE A 94 4.49 6.82 0.84
N LYS A 95 5.46 7.15 -0.03
CA LYS A 95 6.51 6.19 -0.41
C LYS A 95 7.36 5.71 0.77
N PRO A 96 7.84 6.57 1.69
CA PRO A 96 8.61 6.12 2.84
C PRO A 96 7.83 5.18 3.75
N LEU A 97 6.52 5.40 3.94
CA LEU A 97 5.66 4.54 4.75
C LEU A 97 5.59 3.13 4.17
N VAL A 98 5.31 3.01 2.88
CA VAL A 98 5.25 1.70 2.21
C VAL A 98 6.60 1.00 2.25
N VAL A 99 7.68 1.73 1.95
CA VAL A 99 9.05 1.17 1.99
C VAL A 99 9.40 0.68 3.40
N SER A 100 8.98 1.40 4.45
CA SER A 100 9.25 1.00 5.83
C SER A 100 8.64 -0.36 6.19
N ILE A 101 7.49 -0.71 5.61
CA ILE A 101 6.79 -1.98 5.83
C ILE A 101 7.49 -3.09 5.05
N ILE A 102 7.81 -2.85 3.78
CA ILE A 102 8.48 -3.84 2.93
C ILE A 102 9.85 -4.21 3.47
N ARG A 103 10.56 -3.25 4.07
CA ARG A 103 11.88 -3.50 4.69
C ARG A 103 11.81 -4.43 5.92
N GLN A 104 10.64 -4.65 6.49
CA GLN A 104 10.46 -5.61 7.59
C GLN A 104 10.32 -7.05 7.09
N ARG A 105 10.20 -7.27 5.78
CA ARG A 105 10.16 -8.62 5.21
C ARG A 105 11.48 -9.34 5.50
N PRO A 106 11.42 -10.64 5.84
CA PRO A 106 12.62 -11.42 6.04
C PRO A 106 13.48 -11.40 4.76
N VAL A 107 14.76 -11.08 4.91
CA VAL A 107 15.74 -11.20 3.83
C VAL A 107 15.95 -12.70 3.61
N MET A 108 15.57 -13.18 2.43
CA MET A 108 15.84 -14.57 2.06
C MET A 108 17.27 -14.67 1.56
N GLU A 109 18.17 -15.20 2.40
CA GLU A 109 19.52 -15.59 1.98
C GLU A 109 19.44 -16.98 1.35
N TYR A 110 19.28 -17.04 0.03
CA TYR A 110 19.39 -18.30 -0.70
C TYR A 110 20.86 -18.52 -1.09
N ASP A 111 21.50 -19.52 -0.48
CA ASP A 111 22.72 -20.08 -1.03
C ASP A 111 22.41 -21.04 -2.20
N ALA A 112 23.42 -21.35 -3.01
CA ALA A 112 23.26 -22.19 -4.20
C ALA A 112 22.71 -23.59 -3.87
N SER A 113 23.03 -24.13 -2.69
CA SER A 113 22.50 -25.41 -2.22
C SER A 113 21.01 -25.35 -1.86
N HIS A 114 20.54 -24.23 -1.33
CA HIS A 114 19.13 -24.03 -0.97
C HIS A 114 18.25 -24.03 -2.21
N LEU A 115 18.69 -23.36 -3.28
CA LEU A 115 17.99 -23.36 -4.56
C LEU A 115 17.97 -24.75 -5.21
N GLY A 116 19.10 -25.48 -5.19
CA GLY A 116 19.17 -26.85 -5.69
C GLY A 116 18.21 -27.80 -4.96
N ASN A 117 18.14 -27.70 -3.63
CA ASN A 117 17.22 -28.52 -2.82
C ASN A 117 15.75 -28.17 -3.07
N MET A 118 15.42 -26.92 -3.35
CA MET A 118 14.05 -26.52 -3.72
C MET A 118 13.64 -27.07 -5.07
N VAL A 119 14.55 -27.07 -6.06
CA VAL A 119 14.29 -27.65 -7.39
C VAL A 119 14.04 -29.15 -7.28
N ASN A 120 14.91 -29.88 -6.57
CA ASN A 120 14.76 -31.32 -6.40
C ASN A 120 13.43 -31.69 -5.73
N ARG A 121 12.99 -30.92 -4.72
CA ARG A 121 11.70 -31.14 -4.05
C ARG A 121 10.50 -30.86 -4.94
N LEU A 122 10.63 -29.96 -5.90
CA LEU A 122 9.57 -29.68 -6.88
C LEU A 122 9.50 -30.77 -7.94
N GLU A 123 10.64 -31.31 -8.38
CA GLU A 123 10.70 -32.44 -9.31
C GLU A 123 10.13 -33.72 -8.67
N GLU A 124 10.43 -34.00 -7.41
CA GLU A 124 9.84 -35.13 -6.67
C GLU A 124 8.35 -34.97 -6.40
N ALA A 125 7.85 -33.73 -6.30
CA ALA A 125 6.43 -33.44 -6.08
C ALA A 125 5.59 -33.48 -7.37
N LEU A 126 6.23 -33.54 -8.55
CA LEU A 126 5.51 -33.73 -9.81
C LEU A 126 5.11 -35.21 -9.94
N PRO A 127 3.85 -35.53 -10.27
CA PRO A 127 3.48 -36.90 -10.59
C PRO A 127 4.27 -37.38 -11.82
N PRO A 128 4.69 -38.67 -11.88
CA PRO A 128 5.40 -39.19 -13.04
C PRO A 128 4.56 -38.97 -14.29
N GLU A 129 5.20 -38.51 -15.37
CA GLU A 129 4.52 -38.34 -16.67
C GLU A 129 3.85 -39.66 -17.05
N LEU A 130 2.53 -39.59 -17.30
CA LEU A 130 1.78 -40.73 -17.80
C LEU A 130 2.38 -41.14 -19.15
N PRO A 131 2.73 -42.41 -19.37
CA PRO A 131 3.23 -42.86 -20.66
C PRO A 131 2.18 -42.54 -21.74
N ALA A 132 2.67 -41.99 -22.85
CA ALA A 132 1.90 -41.60 -24.04
C ALA A 132 1.10 -42.75 -24.66
#